data_AF-A0A5C7JF27-F1
#
_entry.id   AF-A0A5C7JF27-F1
#
_cell.length_a   1.000
_cell.length_b   1.000
_cell.length_c   1.000
_cell.angle_alpha   90.00
_cell.angle_beta   90.00
_cell.angle_gamma   90.00
#
_symmetry.space_group_name_H-M   'P 1'
#
loop_
_entity.id
_entity.type
_entity.pdbx_description
1 polymer ?
#
loop_
_entity_poly.entity_id
_entity_poly.type
_entity_poly.pdbx_seq_one_letter_code
_entity_poly.pdbx_strand_id
1 'polypeptide(L)'
;MIKCKELNKEFATEKELFTALKENEALIFAQKKMECKSIDKGNAIVLNQVELCKDLEADTEKAFKTDDDHYYIVVNSANYLDSHKDVHVSGNWDKTVNDQQGKIYLWWCHECGITDNILAFPNDIEMFTANIKWSALGKSYAGSTYSLIYKIKKDAIQNKKVKEWLDNGQPLQASVRMIYVKLLSAFNTDDKDFAEQKAVFDKYYPLIANKEEFEEIKYFWVVKEAQNKAESSLLPYGSNSATGRIETKEDIEIEAVNDTSNEIPEPSIDTQTEQKNKVIIF
;
A
#
# COMPACT_ATOMS: atom_id res chain seq x y z
N MET A 1 -8.06 -27.42 -11.27
CA MET A 1 -8.63 -26.40 -12.18
C MET A 1 -8.12 -25.04 -11.74
N ILE A 2 -7.59 -24.24 -12.67
CA ILE A 2 -7.04 -22.92 -12.40
C ILE A 2 -8.10 -21.88 -12.73
N LYS A 3 -8.52 -21.10 -11.73
CA LYS A 3 -9.53 -20.04 -11.91
C LYS A 3 -8.88 -18.75 -12.43
N CYS A 4 -9.42 -18.20 -13.50
CA CYS A 4 -9.04 -16.90 -14.07
C CYS A 4 -10.21 -15.91 -13.90
N LYS A 5 -9.97 -14.85 -13.13
CA LYS A 5 -11.01 -13.86 -12.83
C LYS A 5 -11.30 -12.97 -14.03
N GLU A 6 -10.26 -12.61 -14.78
CA GLU A 6 -10.30 -11.71 -15.94
C GLU A 6 -11.15 -12.27 -17.08
N LEU A 7 -11.14 -13.60 -17.23
CA LEU A 7 -11.92 -14.29 -18.25
C LEU A 7 -13.19 -14.95 -17.69
N ASN A 8 -13.40 -14.88 -16.37
CA ASN A 8 -14.45 -15.60 -15.64
C ASN A 8 -14.55 -17.09 -16.06
N LYS A 9 -13.40 -17.77 -16.13
CA LYS A 9 -13.25 -19.14 -16.64
C LYS A 9 -12.31 -19.96 -15.77
N GLU A 10 -12.43 -21.28 -15.90
CA GLU A 10 -11.51 -22.23 -15.29
C GLU A 10 -10.77 -23.00 -16.38
N PHE A 11 -9.49 -23.28 -16.15
CA PHE A 11 -8.62 -23.99 -17.09
C PHE A 11 -8.08 -25.27 -16.44
N ALA A 12 -7.88 -26.32 -17.22
CA ALA A 12 -7.32 -27.56 -16.72
C ALA A 12 -5.80 -27.45 -16.57
N THR A 13 -5.15 -26.74 -17.50
CA THR A 13 -3.70 -26.58 -17.55
C THR A 13 -3.26 -25.12 -17.61
N GLU A 14 -2.01 -24.85 -17.23
CA GLU A 14 -1.42 -23.52 -17.36
C GLU A 14 -1.27 -23.08 -18.80
N LYS A 15 -0.97 -24.02 -19.70
CA LYS A 15 -0.90 -23.73 -21.13
C LYS A 15 -2.24 -23.22 -21.65
N GLU A 16 -3.35 -23.87 -21.31
CA GLU A 16 -4.69 -23.38 -21.68
C GLU A 16 -4.98 -22.00 -21.12
N LEU A 17 -4.61 -21.75 -19.86
CA LEU A 17 -4.74 -20.44 -19.23
C LEU A 17 -3.96 -19.36 -19.98
N PHE A 18 -2.66 -19.57 -20.23
CA PHE A 18 -1.81 -18.58 -20.87
C PHE A 18 -2.19 -18.34 -22.33
N THR A 19 -2.58 -19.39 -23.05
CA THR A 19 -3.14 -19.24 -24.40
C THR A 19 -4.39 -18.37 -24.38
N ALA A 20 -5.34 -18.66 -23.49
CA ALA A 20 -6.58 -17.87 -23.40
C ALA A 20 -6.32 -16.41 -22.98
N LEU A 21 -5.39 -16.18 -22.04
CA LEU A 21 -4.99 -14.83 -21.65
C LEU A 21 -4.35 -14.07 -22.82
N LYS A 22 -3.48 -14.74 -23.60
CA LYS A 22 -2.82 -14.11 -24.75
C LYS A 22 -3.79 -13.78 -25.88
N GLU A 23 -4.70 -14.71 -26.21
CA GLU A 23 -5.73 -14.51 -27.24
C GLU A 23 -6.69 -13.37 -26.89
N ASN A 24 -6.98 -13.16 -25.60
CA ASN A 24 -7.90 -12.13 -25.12
C ASN A 24 -7.17 -10.88 -24.58
N GLU A 25 -5.85 -10.79 -24.73
CA GLU A 25 -5.02 -9.75 -24.11
C GLU A 25 -5.48 -8.33 -24.45
N ALA A 26 -5.77 -8.08 -25.74
CA ALA A 26 -6.25 -6.78 -26.19
C ALA A 26 -7.61 -6.40 -25.57
N LEU A 27 -8.51 -7.39 -25.40
CA LEU A 27 -9.81 -7.17 -24.78
C LEU A 27 -9.67 -6.92 -23.27
N ILE A 28 -8.84 -7.71 -22.59
CA ILE A 28 -8.54 -7.52 -21.16
C ILE A 28 -7.95 -6.13 -20.93
N PHE A 29 -7.00 -5.70 -21.76
CA PHE A 29 -6.41 -4.37 -21.68
C PHE A 29 -7.44 -3.28 -21.97
N ALA A 30 -8.30 -3.45 -22.97
CA ALA A 30 -9.36 -2.49 -23.25
C ALA A 30 -10.31 -2.36 -22.05
N GLN A 31 -10.77 -3.47 -21.48
CA GLN A 31 -11.63 -3.49 -20.29
C GLN A 31 -10.96 -2.80 -19.10
N LYS A 32 -9.72 -3.20 -18.77
CA LYS A 32 -8.93 -2.59 -17.69
C LYS A 32 -8.71 -1.08 -17.88
N LYS A 33 -8.60 -0.60 -19.13
CA LYS A 33 -8.44 0.82 -19.46
C LYS A 33 -9.75 1.62 -19.41
N MET A 34 -10.88 0.97 -19.70
CA MET A 34 -12.21 1.60 -19.65
C MET A 34 -12.76 1.68 -18.23
N GLU A 35 -12.50 0.64 -17.42
CA GLU A 35 -12.86 0.63 -16.02
C GLU A 35 -12.09 1.73 -15.28
N CYS A 36 -12.80 2.76 -14.84
CA CYS A 36 -12.25 3.69 -13.88
C CYS A 36 -12.16 2.92 -12.55
N LYS A 37 -10.94 2.59 -12.12
CA LYS A 37 -10.73 1.83 -10.89
C LYS A 37 -11.13 2.71 -9.70
N SER A 38 -12.38 2.58 -9.28
CA SER A 38 -12.90 2.97 -7.98
C SER A 38 -13.57 1.72 -7.42
N ILE A 39 -13.52 1.49 -6.12
CA ILE A 39 -14.11 0.27 -5.54
C ILE A 39 -15.57 0.13 -5.99
N ASP A 40 -15.84 -0.79 -6.92
CA ASP A 40 -17.20 -1.27 -7.13
C ASP A 40 -17.51 -2.17 -5.93
N LYS A 41 -18.63 -1.89 -5.27
CA LYS A 41 -19.03 -2.54 -4.03
C LYS A 41 -18.97 -4.06 -4.17
N GLY A 42 -18.14 -4.68 -3.33
CA GLY A 42 -18.11 -6.12 -3.11
C GLY A 42 -16.91 -6.81 -3.74
N ASN A 43 -15.81 -6.87 -2.98
CA ASN A 43 -14.89 -8.01 -2.87
C ASN A 43 -13.75 -7.63 -1.91
N ALA A 44 -14.10 -7.31 -0.66
CA ALA A 44 -13.11 -7.34 0.42
C ALA A 44 -12.92 -8.82 0.81
N ILE A 45 -11.79 -9.40 0.40
CA ILE A 45 -11.33 -10.65 1.00
C ILE A 45 -10.89 -10.28 2.42
N VAL A 46 -11.60 -10.82 3.41
CA VAL A 46 -11.29 -10.65 4.83
C VAL A 46 -10.01 -11.42 5.12
N LEU A 47 -8.91 -10.71 5.36
CA LEU A 47 -7.75 -11.26 6.05
C LEU A 47 -7.57 -10.44 7.32
N ASN A 48 -7.77 -11.11 8.47
CA ASN A 48 -7.37 -10.59 9.76
C ASN A 48 -5.85 -10.46 9.77
N GLN A 49 -5.34 -9.24 9.80
CA GLN A 49 -3.94 -8.99 10.16
C GLN A 49 -3.92 -8.33 11.54
N VAL A 50 -3.68 -9.17 12.54
CA VAL A 50 -3.15 -8.78 13.84
C VAL A 50 -1.74 -9.34 13.90
N GLU A 51 -0.84 -8.52 14.45
CA GLU A 51 0.53 -8.78 14.92
C GLU A 51 1.75 -8.55 13.98
N LEU A 52 2.48 -7.49 14.40
CA LEU A 52 3.91 -7.39 14.69
C LEU A 52 4.92 -7.35 13.52
N CYS A 53 5.81 -6.35 13.54
CA CYS A 53 7.14 -6.52 14.14
C CYS A 53 7.98 -5.23 14.14
N LYS A 54 8.61 -5.00 15.30
CA LYS A 54 9.85 -4.23 15.46
C LYS A 54 10.95 -4.97 14.71
N ASP A 55 11.66 -4.26 13.83
CA ASP A 55 13.11 -4.40 13.64
C ASP A 55 13.60 -3.21 12.78
N LEU A 56 14.40 -2.37 13.43
CA LEU A 56 15.18 -1.31 12.82
C LEU A 56 16.52 -1.91 12.42
N GLU A 57 16.94 -1.73 11.17
CA GLU A 57 18.25 -1.11 10.91
C GLU A 57 18.47 -0.65 9.46
N ALA A 58 19.39 0.31 9.41
CA ALA A 58 19.89 1.17 8.35
C ALA A 58 19.67 0.78 6.88
N ASP A 59 19.19 1.77 6.11
CA ASP A 59 19.71 1.95 4.76
C ASP A 59 19.76 3.44 4.38
N THR A 60 20.87 3.84 3.78
CA THR A 60 21.30 5.20 3.47
C THR A 60 20.67 5.73 2.18
N GLU A 61 19.35 5.79 2.13
CA GLU A 61 18.65 6.71 1.22
C GLU A 61 18.48 8.04 1.94
N LYS A 62 18.57 9.18 1.22
CA LYS A 62 18.19 10.48 1.79
C LYS A 62 16.76 10.34 2.31
N ALA A 63 16.62 10.26 3.64
CA ALA A 63 15.35 9.99 4.27
C ALA A 63 14.32 11.00 3.76
N PHE A 64 13.21 10.48 3.25
CA PHE A 64 12.04 11.29 2.97
C PHE A 64 11.69 12.06 4.25
N LYS A 65 11.69 13.39 4.17
CA LYS A 65 11.45 14.26 5.33
C LYS A 65 10.00 14.72 5.30
N THR A 66 9.28 14.40 6.37
CA THR A 66 8.00 14.99 6.68
C THR A 66 8.20 16.24 7.52
N ASP A 67 7.24 17.15 7.45
CA ASP A 67 7.02 18.20 8.44
C ASP A 67 5.79 17.87 9.29
N ASP A 68 5.63 18.57 10.40
CA ASP A 68 4.60 18.26 11.41
C ASP A 68 3.28 18.98 11.12
N ASP A 69 3.26 19.94 10.18
CA ASP A 69 2.07 20.72 9.81
C ASP A 69 1.32 20.16 8.58
N HIS A 70 1.84 19.11 7.95
CA HIS A 70 1.18 18.41 6.84
C HIS A 70 0.93 16.93 7.13
N TYR A 71 -0.10 16.40 6.46
CA TYR A 71 -0.23 14.98 6.22
C TYR A 71 0.45 14.63 4.90
N TYR A 72 1.14 13.49 4.91
CA TYR A 72 1.71 12.87 3.73
C TYR A 72 0.98 11.56 3.47
N ILE A 73 0.14 11.53 2.44
CA ILE A 73 -0.73 10.39 2.14
C ILE A 73 -0.21 9.71 0.87
N VAL A 74 0.26 8.48 1.02
CA VAL A 74 0.65 7.61 -0.09
C VAL A 74 -0.61 7.02 -0.67
N VAL A 75 -0.99 7.50 -1.86
CA VAL A 75 -2.22 7.07 -2.55
C VAL A 75 -1.99 5.83 -3.41
N ASN A 76 -0.74 5.56 -3.81
CA ASN A 76 -0.33 4.33 -4.49
C ASN A 76 1.15 4.04 -4.21
N SER A 77 1.49 2.76 -4.06
CA SER A 77 2.86 2.26 -3.99
C SER A 77 3.15 1.34 -5.18
N ALA A 78 4.36 1.45 -5.73
CA ALA A 78 4.85 0.55 -6.76
C ALA A 78 5.37 -0.76 -6.16
N ASN A 79 5.61 -1.74 -7.03
CA ASN A 79 6.20 -3.03 -6.72
C ASN A 79 5.42 -3.82 -5.64
N TYR A 80 4.12 -3.55 -5.54
CA TYR A 80 3.18 -4.30 -4.72
C TYR A 80 2.18 -4.99 -5.66
N LEU A 81 1.95 -6.29 -5.47
CA LEU A 81 0.93 -7.04 -6.21
C LEU A 81 -0.43 -6.86 -5.53
N ASP A 82 -1.32 -6.15 -6.21
CA ASP A 82 -2.64 -5.80 -5.69
C ASP A 82 -3.68 -6.93 -5.88
N SER A 83 -4.88 -6.73 -5.31
CA SER A 83 -5.97 -7.73 -5.38
C SER A 83 -6.53 -7.98 -6.80
N HIS A 84 -6.20 -7.14 -7.77
CA HIS A 84 -6.54 -7.28 -9.20
C HIS A 84 -5.39 -7.87 -10.04
N LYS A 85 -4.34 -8.37 -9.38
CA LYS A 85 -3.10 -8.87 -10.00
C LYS A 85 -2.35 -7.80 -10.79
N ASP A 86 -2.55 -6.53 -10.45
CA ASP A 86 -1.87 -5.40 -11.07
C ASP A 86 -0.63 -5.04 -10.24
N VAL A 87 0.49 -4.78 -10.91
CA VAL A 87 1.76 -4.33 -10.31
C VAL A 87 2.13 -3.00 -10.93
N HIS A 88 1.98 -1.93 -10.16
CA HIS A 88 2.52 -0.62 -10.52
C HIS A 88 4.03 -0.63 -10.43
N VAL A 89 4.72 -0.02 -11.39
CA VAL A 89 6.19 0.04 -11.38
C VAL A 89 6.68 1.48 -11.27
N SER A 90 7.89 1.65 -10.75
CA SER A 90 8.49 2.98 -10.59
C SER A 90 8.43 3.81 -11.88
N GLY A 91 8.07 5.09 -11.72
CA GLY A 91 7.89 6.06 -12.81
C GLY A 91 6.51 6.04 -13.48
N ASN A 92 5.60 5.12 -13.11
CA ASN A 92 4.28 5.04 -13.75
C ASN A 92 3.39 6.27 -13.49
N TRP A 93 3.72 7.10 -12.49
CA TRP A 93 2.97 8.29 -12.09
C TRP A 93 3.62 9.61 -12.50
N ASP A 94 4.81 9.61 -13.10
CA ASP A 94 5.55 10.85 -13.42
C ASP A 94 4.75 11.81 -14.31
N LYS A 95 4.03 11.26 -15.29
CA LYS A 95 3.13 12.06 -16.14
C LYS A 95 1.92 12.57 -15.37
N THR A 96 1.38 11.76 -14.46
CA THR A 96 0.22 12.13 -13.63
C THR A 96 0.54 13.32 -12.73
N VAL A 97 1.69 13.30 -12.05
CA VAL A 97 2.13 14.41 -11.18
C VAL A 97 2.13 15.72 -11.97
N ASN A 98 2.70 15.74 -13.17
CA ASN A 98 2.76 16.93 -13.99
C ASN A 98 1.38 17.37 -14.52
N ASP A 99 0.57 16.43 -15.00
CA ASP A 99 -0.67 16.76 -15.71
C ASP A 99 -1.87 17.01 -14.78
N GLN A 100 -1.86 16.41 -13.59
CA GLN A 100 -2.99 16.39 -12.66
C GLN A 100 -2.78 17.26 -11.41
N GLN A 101 -1.61 17.89 -11.26
CA GLN A 101 -1.38 18.87 -10.20
C GLN A 101 -2.46 19.96 -10.21
N GLY A 102 -3.02 20.26 -9.04
CA GLY A 102 -4.07 21.26 -8.88
C GLY A 102 -5.43 20.89 -9.48
N LYS A 103 -5.67 19.62 -9.85
CA LYS A 103 -6.95 19.16 -10.45
C LYS A 103 -7.66 18.06 -9.69
N ILE A 104 -6.97 17.41 -8.76
CA ILE A 104 -7.44 16.20 -8.09
C ILE A 104 -7.92 16.53 -6.68
N TYR A 105 -9.02 15.91 -6.28
CA TYR A 105 -9.54 15.98 -4.92
C TYR A 105 -9.05 14.80 -4.07
N LEU A 106 -9.02 14.97 -2.75
CA LEU A 106 -8.98 13.85 -1.81
C LEU A 106 -10.38 13.65 -1.22
N TRP A 107 -10.89 12.43 -1.26
CA TRP A 107 -12.23 12.08 -0.76
C TRP A 107 -12.17 11.09 0.40
N TRP A 108 -13.20 11.10 1.23
CA TRP A 108 -13.54 10.03 2.15
C TRP A 108 -14.41 9.05 1.38
N CYS A 109 -13.90 7.83 1.19
CA CYS A 109 -14.47 6.78 0.33
C CYS A 109 -14.77 7.22 -1.11
N HIS A 110 -14.99 6.26 -2.02
CA HIS A 110 -15.26 6.53 -3.44
C HIS A 110 -16.67 7.07 -3.73
N GLU A 111 -17.39 7.60 -2.73
CA GLU A 111 -18.74 8.14 -2.89
C GLU A 111 -18.70 9.57 -3.47
N CYS A 112 -18.28 9.64 -4.73
CA CYS A 112 -18.29 10.85 -5.54
C CYS A 112 -19.72 11.44 -5.62
N GLY A 113 -19.86 12.73 -5.31
CA GLY A 113 -21.12 13.48 -5.41
C GLY A 113 -21.70 13.96 -4.07
N ILE A 114 -21.20 13.46 -2.95
CA ILE A 114 -21.53 13.98 -1.61
C ILE A 114 -20.41 14.93 -1.19
N THR A 115 -20.68 16.23 -1.16
CA THR A 115 -19.66 17.26 -0.88
C THR A 115 -19.02 17.12 0.51
N ASP A 116 -19.75 16.58 1.48
CA ASP A 116 -19.27 16.34 2.86
C ASP A 116 -18.18 15.27 2.93
N ASN A 117 -18.04 14.45 1.88
CA ASN A 117 -16.97 13.47 1.75
C ASN A 117 -15.68 14.08 1.16
N ILE A 118 -15.67 15.34 0.72
CA ILE A 118 -14.43 15.98 0.27
C ILE A 118 -13.54 16.22 1.49
N LEU A 119 -12.33 15.67 1.46
CA LEU A 119 -11.31 15.85 2.49
C LEU A 119 -10.39 17.02 2.19
N ALA A 120 -9.96 17.16 0.94
CA ALA A 120 -9.10 18.27 0.51
C ALA A 120 -9.43 18.68 -0.93
N PHE A 121 -9.36 20.00 -1.20
CA PHE A 121 -9.56 20.55 -2.52
C PHE A 121 -8.26 20.53 -3.34
N PRO A 122 -8.34 20.64 -4.67
CA PRO A 122 -7.16 20.55 -5.53
C PRO A 122 -6.04 21.55 -5.21
N ASN A 123 -6.37 22.74 -4.71
CA ASN A 123 -5.38 23.76 -4.35
C ASN A 123 -4.64 23.44 -3.04
N ASP A 124 -5.16 22.53 -2.23
CA ASP A 124 -4.58 22.12 -0.95
C ASP A 124 -3.67 20.89 -1.09
N ILE A 125 -3.61 20.30 -2.28
CA ILE A 125 -2.89 19.06 -2.56
C ILE A 125 -1.63 19.37 -3.38
N GLU A 126 -0.48 19.16 -2.76
CA GLU A 126 0.79 19.03 -3.48
C GLU A 126 1.01 17.54 -3.81
N MET A 127 0.96 17.18 -5.08
CA MET A 127 1.18 15.82 -5.55
C MET A 127 2.63 15.67 -6.02
N PHE A 128 3.30 14.61 -5.60
CA PHE A 128 4.64 14.28 -6.06
C PHE A 128 4.91 12.78 -5.91
N THR A 129 6.08 12.34 -6.39
CA THR A 129 6.55 10.98 -6.23
C THR A 129 7.85 10.94 -5.45
N ALA A 130 8.00 9.93 -4.60
CA ALA A 130 9.22 9.70 -3.83
C ALA A 130 9.39 8.21 -3.51
N ASN A 131 10.63 7.81 -3.22
CA ASN A 131 10.87 6.51 -2.60
C ASN A 131 10.70 6.65 -1.09
N ILE A 132 9.89 5.77 -0.49
CA ILE A 132 9.68 5.69 0.95
C ILE A 132 9.88 4.25 1.43
N LYS A 133 10.34 4.08 2.66
CA LYS A 133 10.51 2.74 3.24
C LYS A 133 9.16 2.05 3.38
N TRP A 134 9.13 0.73 3.14
CA TRP A 134 7.93 -0.07 3.41
C TRP A 134 7.48 0.00 4.87
N SER A 135 8.43 0.11 5.80
CA SER A 135 8.15 0.28 7.22
C SER A 135 7.33 1.53 7.53
N ALA A 136 7.50 2.62 6.75
CA ALA A 136 6.74 3.86 6.91
C ALA A 136 5.26 3.73 6.46
N LEU A 137 4.90 2.60 5.86
CA LEU A 137 3.56 2.20 5.47
C LEU A 137 3.03 1.05 6.35
N GLY A 138 3.69 0.76 7.47
CA GLY A 138 3.35 -0.37 8.35
C GLY A 138 3.60 -1.74 7.71
N LYS A 139 4.53 -1.85 6.74
CA LYS A 139 4.88 -3.11 6.08
C LYS A 139 6.28 -3.57 6.48
N SER A 140 6.42 -4.86 6.75
CA SER A 140 7.68 -5.49 7.18
C SER A 140 8.61 -5.88 6.01
N TYR A 141 8.32 -5.44 4.78
CA TYR A 141 9.20 -5.73 3.64
C TYR A 141 10.49 -4.89 3.72
N ALA A 142 11.59 -5.47 3.24
CA ALA A 142 12.87 -4.75 3.17
C ALA A 142 12.86 -3.68 2.07
N GLY A 143 13.61 -2.59 2.29
CA GLY A 143 13.86 -1.54 1.31
C GLY A 143 12.75 -0.49 1.19
N SER A 144 12.66 0.12 0.01
CA SER A 144 11.79 1.25 -0.28
C SER A 144 10.91 0.99 -1.50
N THR A 145 9.81 1.74 -1.60
CA THR A 145 8.88 1.74 -2.74
C THR A 145 8.72 3.13 -3.31
N TYR A 146 8.63 3.20 -4.65
CA TYR A 146 8.23 4.41 -5.35
C TYR A 146 6.74 4.63 -5.12
N SER A 147 6.39 5.79 -4.59
CA SER A 147 5.03 6.11 -4.17
C SER A 147 4.54 7.40 -4.80
N LEU A 148 3.24 7.44 -5.11
CA LEU A 148 2.50 8.67 -5.38
C LEU A 148 1.99 9.22 -4.05
N ILE A 149 2.37 10.45 -3.72
CA ILE A 149 2.16 11.05 -2.39
C ILE A 149 1.43 12.37 -2.54
N TYR A 150 0.45 12.59 -1.67
CA TYR A 150 -0.22 13.87 -1.48
C TYR A 150 0.28 14.50 -0.19
N LYS A 151 0.86 15.69 -0.29
CA LYS A 151 1.14 16.55 0.84
C LYS A 151 0.00 17.55 0.99
N ILE A 152 -0.59 17.58 2.18
CA ILE A 152 -1.78 18.38 2.48
C ILE A 152 -1.61 19.00 3.85
N LYS A 153 -1.86 20.30 4.00
CA LYS A 153 -1.83 20.93 5.33
C LYS A 153 -2.88 20.33 6.25
N LYS A 154 -2.52 20.10 7.51
CA LYS A 154 -3.45 19.48 8.48
C LYS A 154 -4.73 20.30 8.68
N ASP A 155 -4.66 21.63 8.57
CA ASP A 155 -5.80 22.55 8.71
C ASP A 155 -6.69 22.64 7.45
N ALA A 156 -6.20 22.14 6.30
CA ALA A 156 -6.96 22.09 5.06
C ALA A 156 -7.92 20.89 4.97
N ILE A 157 -7.79 19.91 5.89
CA ILE A 157 -8.71 18.76 5.94
C ILE A 157 -10.10 19.20 6.42
N GLN A 158 -11.09 19.09 5.54
CA GLN A 158 -12.44 19.60 5.77
C GLN A 158 -13.22 18.77 6.80
N ASN A 159 -13.06 17.45 6.77
CA ASN A 159 -13.80 16.54 7.64
C ASN A 159 -13.08 16.34 8.97
N LYS A 160 -13.63 16.93 10.04
CA LYS A 160 -13.06 16.88 11.40
C LYS A 160 -12.84 15.46 11.92
N LYS A 161 -13.75 14.53 11.60
CA LYS A 161 -13.67 13.14 12.08
C LYS A 161 -12.52 12.39 11.39
N VAL A 162 -12.37 12.59 10.08
CA VAL A 162 -11.24 12.00 9.34
C VAL A 162 -9.93 12.63 9.77
N LYS A 163 -9.92 13.94 10.04
CA LYS A 163 -8.76 14.61 10.63
C LYS A 163 -8.36 13.98 11.97
N GLU A 164 -9.32 13.74 12.87
CA GLU A 164 -9.07 13.07 14.15
C GLU A 164 -8.50 11.66 13.95
N TRP A 165 -9.02 10.88 12.99
CA TRP A 165 -8.46 9.57 12.66
C TRP A 165 -7.02 9.65 12.14
N LEU A 166 -6.75 10.64 11.27
CA LEU A 166 -5.42 10.89 10.76
C LEU A 166 -4.48 11.35 11.89
N ASP A 167 -4.93 12.19 12.82
CA ASP A 167 -4.12 12.62 13.98
C ASP A 167 -3.82 11.45 14.93
N ASN A 168 -4.78 10.57 15.15
CA ASN A 168 -4.66 9.41 16.04
C ASN A 168 -4.02 8.18 15.37
N GLY A 169 -3.43 8.33 14.17
CA GLY A 169 -2.76 7.23 13.47
C GLY A 169 -3.65 6.03 13.16
N GLN A 170 -4.96 6.24 12.95
CA GLN A 170 -5.85 5.13 12.58
C GLN A 170 -5.39 4.49 11.26
N PRO A 171 -5.48 3.16 11.13
CA PRO A 171 -4.98 2.43 9.97
C PRO A 171 -5.91 2.65 8.76
N LEU A 172 -5.73 3.79 8.09
CA LEU A 172 -6.43 4.14 6.86
C LEU A 172 -5.54 3.85 5.66
N GLN A 173 -6.14 3.24 4.65
CA GLN A 173 -5.53 3.03 3.34
C GLN A 173 -5.95 4.14 2.39
N ALA A 174 -5.29 4.19 1.24
CA ALA A 174 -5.64 5.11 0.17
C ALA A 174 -5.81 4.39 -1.16
N SER A 175 -6.62 4.96 -2.03
CA SER A 175 -6.91 4.41 -3.36
C SER A 175 -6.92 5.53 -4.38
N VAL A 176 -6.34 5.27 -5.54
CA VAL A 176 -6.37 6.20 -6.67
C VAL A 176 -7.53 5.84 -7.58
N ARG A 177 -8.42 6.80 -7.86
CA ARG A 177 -9.29 6.67 -9.01
C ARG A 177 -8.46 6.86 -10.27
N MET A 178 -8.25 5.77 -11.00
CA MET A 178 -7.31 5.79 -12.13
C MET A 178 -7.87 5.12 -13.38
N ILE A 179 -7.21 5.45 -14.49
CA ILE A 179 -7.24 4.67 -15.72
C ILE A 179 -5.83 4.22 -16.08
N TYR A 180 -5.71 3.01 -16.61
CA TYR A 180 -4.45 2.53 -17.14
C TYR A 180 -4.16 3.17 -18.51
N VAL A 181 -2.90 3.49 -18.77
CA VAL A 181 -2.45 4.02 -20.08
C VAL A 181 -1.60 2.97 -20.79
N LYS A 182 -0.60 2.40 -20.10
CA LYS A 182 0.29 1.36 -20.64
C LYS A 182 0.34 0.17 -19.70
N LEU A 183 0.00 -1.01 -20.23
CA LEU A 183 -0.01 -2.29 -19.56
C LEU A 183 0.89 -3.28 -20.30
N LEU A 184 1.51 -4.19 -19.56
CA LEU A 184 2.17 -5.38 -20.09
C LEU A 184 1.65 -6.62 -19.36
N SER A 185 1.65 -7.76 -20.03
CA SER A 185 1.33 -9.07 -19.45
C SER A 185 2.61 -9.78 -19.04
N ALA A 186 2.59 -10.41 -17.86
CA ALA A 186 3.71 -11.18 -17.32
C ALA A 186 3.22 -12.60 -17.02
N PHE A 187 3.80 -13.61 -17.68
CA PHE A 187 3.40 -15.02 -17.52
C PHE A 187 4.57 -15.84 -16.99
N ASN A 188 4.33 -16.63 -15.94
CA ASN A 188 5.30 -17.57 -15.40
C ASN A 188 5.28 -18.87 -16.21
N THR A 189 6.02 -18.93 -17.30
CA THR A 189 6.05 -20.11 -18.19
C THR A 189 7.33 -20.21 -18.99
N ASP A 190 7.78 -21.44 -19.24
CA ASP A 190 8.93 -21.73 -20.12
C ASP A 190 8.50 -22.03 -21.57
N ASP A 191 7.19 -21.91 -21.88
CA ASP A 191 6.70 -22.10 -23.25
C ASP A 191 7.19 -20.96 -24.15
N LYS A 192 7.81 -21.35 -25.28
CA LYS A 192 8.42 -20.41 -26.24
C LYS A 192 7.40 -19.50 -26.91
N ASP A 193 6.14 -19.94 -26.98
CA ASP A 193 5.04 -19.14 -27.53
C ASP A 193 4.76 -17.88 -26.69
N PHE A 194 5.21 -17.84 -25.43
CA PHE A 194 5.02 -16.73 -24.49
C PHE A 194 6.34 -16.08 -24.04
N ALA A 195 7.39 -16.18 -24.86
CA ALA A 195 8.72 -15.67 -24.51
C ALA A 195 8.74 -14.18 -24.13
N GLU A 196 7.90 -13.36 -24.77
CA GLU A 196 7.76 -11.94 -24.44
C GLU A 196 7.20 -11.74 -23.02
N GLN A 197 6.14 -12.47 -22.67
CA GLN A 197 5.48 -12.38 -21.36
C GLN A 197 6.37 -12.95 -20.27
N LYS A 198 7.13 -14.00 -20.57
CA LYS A 198 8.14 -14.55 -19.66
C LYS A 198 9.25 -13.54 -19.39
N ALA A 199 9.74 -12.84 -20.41
CA ALA A 199 10.73 -11.79 -20.23
C ALA A 199 10.21 -10.63 -19.36
N VAL A 200 8.93 -10.27 -19.49
CA VAL A 200 8.28 -9.29 -18.59
C VAL A 200 8.18 -9.85 -17.17
N PHE A 201 7.76 -11.10 -17.01
CA PHE A 201 7.67 -11.77 -15.71
C PHE A 201 9.03 -11.77 -15.00
N ASP A 202 10.08 -12.28 -15.64
CA ASP A 202 11.42 -12.38 -15.06
C ASP A 202 12.01 -11.02 -14.69
N LYS A 203 11.63 -9.97 -15.42
CA LYS A 203 12.05 -8.61 -15.14
C LYS A 203 11.40 -8.01 -13.90
N TYR A 204 10.09 -8.21 -13.72
CA TYR A 204 9.33 -7.49 -12.69
C TYR A 204 9.00 -8.33 -11.46
N TYR A 205 8.88 -9.65 -11.60
CA TYR A 205 8.62 -10.56 -10.48
C TYR A 205 9.61 -10.39 -9.31
N PRO A 206 10.94 -10.28 -9.54
CA PRO A 206 11.88 -10.08 -8.44
C PRO A 206 11.64 -8.82 -7.63
N LEU A 207 11.03 -7.79 -8.24
CA LEU A 207 10.78 -6.50 -7.62
C LEU A 207 9.55 -6.50 -6.71
N ILE A 208 8.62 -7.44 -6.87
CA ILE A 208 7.37 -7.49 -6.10
C ILE A 208 7.70 -7.75 -4.61
N ALA A 209 7.37 -6.80 -3.74
CA ALA A 209 7.71 -6.86 -2.32
C ALA A 209 6.92 -7.94 -1.56
N ASN A 210 5.63 -8.06 -1.84
CA ASN A 210 4.73 -9.00 -1.18
C ASN A 210 4.60 -10.36 -1.88
N LYS A 211 5.57 -10.73 -2.74
CA LYS A 211 5.48 -11.98 -3.54
C LYS A 211 5.40 -13.24 -2.67
N GLU A 212 6.01 -13.23 -1.50
CA GLU A 212 6.02 -14.36 -0.55
C GLU A 212 4.66 -14.56 0.15
N GLU A 213 3.73 -13.61 0.02
CA GLU A 213 2.35 -13.76 0.54
C GLU A 213 1.47 -14.63 -0.37
N PHE A 214 1.96 -15.00 -1.55
CA PHE A 214 1.25 -15.80 -2.53
C PHE A 214 1.91 -17.17 -2.62
N GLU A 215 1.08 -18.23 -2.54
CA GLU A 215 1.57 -19.60 -2.81
C GLU A 215 2.20 -19.69 -4.20
N GLU A 216 1.60 -19.02 -5.18
CA GLU A 216 2.09 -18.99 -6.54
C GLU A 216 1.54 -17.79 -7.33
N ILE A 217 2.44 -17.09 -8.04
CA ILE A 217 2.08 -16.03 -8.98
C ILE A 217 2.26 -16.56 -10.40
N LYS A 218 1.16 -17.06 -10.99
CA LYS A 218 1.15 -17.58 -12.37
C LYS A 218 1.25 -16.46 -13.42
N TYR A 219 0.62 -15.34 -13.16
CA TYR A 219 0.65 -14.15 -14.02
C TYR A 219 0.28 -12.90 -13.24
N PHE A 220 0.68 -11.75 -13.78
CA PHE A 220 0.28 -10.43 -13.31
C PHE A 220 0.33 -9.42 -14.46
N TRP A 221 -0.23 -8.23 -14.20
CA TRP A 221 -0.31 -7.13 -15.16
C TRP A 221 0.60 -6.00 -14.71
N VAL A 222 1.59 -5.67 -15.52
CA VAL A 222 2.53 -4.59 -15.21
C VAL A 222 1.95 -3.26 -15.68
N VAL A 223 1.73 -2.35 -14.73
CA VAL A 223 1.23 -1.00 -15.01
C VAL A 223 2.42 -0.05 -15.22
N LYS A 224 2.76 0.17 -16.49
CA LYS A 224 3.87 1.05 -16.90
C LYS A 224 3.52 2.53 -16.84
N GLU A 225 2.25 2.87 -17.01
CA GLU A 225 1.76 4.24 -16.98
C GLU A 225 0.28 4.22 -16.60
N ALA A 226 -0.09 5.07 -15.64
CA ALA A 226 -1.46 5.26 -15.20
C ALA A 226 -1.77 6.76 -15.08
N GLN A 227 -3.04 7.11 -15.26
CA GLN A 227 -3.55 8.47 -15.08
C GLN A 227 -4.52 8.50 -13.90
N ASN A 228 -4.26 9.37 -12.93
CA ASN A 228 -5.22 9.70 -11.89
C ASN A 228 -6.38 10.54 -12.48
N LYS A 229 -7.62 10.17 -12.17
CA LYS A 229 -8.83 10.80 -12.69
C LYS A 229 -9.69 11.30 -11.54
N ALA A 230 -9.84 12.61 -11.47
CA ALA A 230 -10.73 13.35 -10.57
C ALA A 230 -10.39 13.27 -9.08
N GLU A 231 -10.14 12.08 -8.52
CA GLU A 231 -9.92 11.91 -7.08
C GLU A 231 -8.91 10.83 -6.69
N SER A 232 -8.44 10.93 -5.47
CA SER A 232 -8.02 9.77 -4.70
C SER A 232 -8.79 9.78 -3.38
N SER A 233 -8.88 8.62 -2.74
CA SER A 233 -9.74 8.42 -1.58
C SER A 233 -8.95 7.87 -0.41
N LEU A 234 -9.27 8.31 0.80
CA LEU A 234 -8.99 7.60 2.03
C LEU A 234 -10.15 6.65 2.33
N LEU A 235 -9.82 5.44 2.74
CA LEU A 235 -10.79 4.40 3.02
C LEU A 235 -10.19 3.36 3.98
N PRO A 236 -11.02 2.59 4.70
CA PRO A 236 -10.52 1.53 5.57
C PRO A 236 -9.75 0.44 4.82
N TYR A 237 -10.17 0.12 3.58
CA TYR A 237 -9.61 -0.98 2.79
C TYR A 237 -9.56 -0.63 1.29
N GLY A 238 -8.37 -0.56 0.71
CA GLY A 238 -8.11 -0.41 -0.72
C GLY A 238 -7.59 -1.71 -1.37
N SER A 239 -7.45 -1.72 -2.70
CA SER A 239 -6.87 -2.88 -3.40
C SER A 239 -5.36 -3.02 -3.17
N ASN A 240 -4.68 -1.91 -2.91
CA ASN A 240 -3.29 -1.85 -2.48
C ASN A 240 -3.24 -1.48 -1.00
N SER A 241 -2.92 -2.47 -0.16
CA SER A 241 -2.87 -2.31 1.30
C SER A 241 -1.62 -1.58 1.81
N ALA A 242 -0.64 -1.34 0.94
CA ALA A 242 0.58 -0.60 1.25
C ALA A 242 0.44 0.87 0.80
N THR A 243 -0.57 1.53 1.36
CA THR A 243 -0.97 2.92 1.11
C THR A 243 -1.51 3.50 2.41
N GLY A 244 -1.63 4.83 2.49
CA GLY A 244 -2.11 5.51 3.70
C GLY A 244 -1.23 6.67 4.12
N ARG A 245 -1.47 7.18 5.32
CA ARG A 245 -0.66 8.24 5.94
C ARG A 245 0.73 7.67 6.26
N ILE A 246 1.77 8.38 5.88
CA ILE A 246 3.15 8.09 6.31
C ILE A 246 3.25 8.40 7.80
N GLU A 247 3.74 7.45 8.59
CA GLU A 247 4.07 7.67 9.99
C GLU A 247 5.20 8.69 10.13
N THR A 248 4.96 9.69 10.98
CA THR A 248 5.92 10.74 11.30
C THR A 248 6.77 10.33 12.51
N LYS A 249 7.84 11.08 12.78
CA LYS A 249 8.67 10.84 13.96
C LYS A 249 7.89 11.01 15.27
N GLU A 250 6.95 11.94 15.33
CA GLU A 250 6.08 12.13 16.50
C GLU A 250 5.24 10.88 16.78
N ASP A 251 4.73 10.21 15.74
CA ASP A 251 3.95 8.98 15.89
C ASP A 251 4.79 7.86 16.54
N ILE A 252 6.05 7.72 16.11
CA ILE A 252 7.00 6.72 16.64
C ILE A 252 7.35 7.01 18.11
N GLU A 253 7.49 8.28 18.47
CA GLU A 253 7.78 8.69 19.85
C GLU A 253 6.57 8.49 20.78
N ILE A 254 5.34 8.74 20.31
CA ILE A 254 4.10 8.50 21.07
C ILE A 254 3.89 7.00 21.32
N GLU A 255 4.12 6.14 20.32
CA GLU A 255 4.02 4.68 20.51
C GLU A 255 5.04 4.17 21.54
N ALA A 256 6.28 4.66 21.50
CA ALA A 256 7.32 4.27 22.45
C ALA A 256 6.95 4.63 23.90
N VAL A 257 6.31 5.78 24.12
CA VAL A 257 5.85 6.21 25.45
C VAL A 257 4.72 5.29 25.96
N ASN A 258 3.75 4.95 25.10
CA ASN A 258 2.66 4.05 25.46
C ASN A 258 3.16 2.63 25.79
N ASP A 259 4.12 2.10 25.04
CA ASP A 259 4.74 0.78 25.28
C ASP A 259 5.48 0.73 26.64
N THR A 260 6.07 1.85 27.08
CA THR A 260 6.77 1.94 28.37
C THR A 260 5.87 2.21 29.57
N SER A 261 4.57 2.48 29.36
CA SER A 261 3.63 2.87 30.43
C SER A 261 2.87 1.71 31.08
N ASN A 262 3.22 0.46 30.76
CA ASN A 262 2.87 -0.69 31.61
C ASN A 262 3.71 -0.60 32.91
N GLU A 263 3.25 0.20 33.86
CA GLU A 263 3.73 0.21 35.23
C GLU A 263 3.79 -1.22 35.75
N ILE A 264 4.99 -1.75 35.88
CA ILE A 264 5.26 -2.88 36.77
C ILE A 264 4.84 -2.37 38.16
N PRO A 265 3.83 -2.95 38.83
CA PRO A 265 3.56 -2.56 40.20
C PRO A 265 4.84 -2.84 40.98
N GLU A 266 5.40 -1.81 41.63
CA GLU A 266 6.52 -2.01 42.56
C GLU A 266 6.15 -3.16 43.50
N PRO A 267 7.02 -4.17 43.69
CA PRO A 267 6.73 -5.24 44.61
C PRO A 267 6.55 -4.66 46.02
N SER A 268 5.42 -4.98 46.64
CA SER A 268 5.09 -4.61 48.02
C SER A 268 6.26 -4.94 48.96
N ILE A 269 6.52 -4.04 49.92
CA ILE A 269 7.61 -4.09 50.90
C ILE A 269 7.55 -5.31 51.85
N ASP A 270 6.52 -6.15 51.78
CA ASP A 270 6.26 -7.23 52.74
C ASP A 270 7.01 -8.56 52.50
N THR A 271 8.13 -8.60 51.78
CA THR A 271 8.92 -9.85 51.68
C THR A 271 10.42 -9.65 51.70
N GLN A 272 10.94 -9.05 52.77
CA GLN A 272 12.32 -9.26 53.20
C GLN A 272 12.39 -9.39 54.73
N THR A 273 11.98 -10.54 55.24
CA THR A 273 12.28 -10.93 56.63
C THR A 273 13.45 -11.91 56.64
N GLU A 274 14.48 -11.47 57.36
CA GLU A 274 15.80 -12.06 57.60
C GLU A 274 15.89 -13.59 57.69
N GLN A 275 16.87 -14.18 57.00
CA GLN A 275 17.66 -15.27 57.56
C GLN A 275 19.14 -14.91 57.56
N LYS A 276 19.58 -14.34 58.69
CA LYS A 276 20.98 -14.28 59.10
C LYS A 276 21.51 -15.70 59.29
N ASN A 277 22.24 -16.24 58.32
CA ASN A 277 23.12 -17.37 58.59
C ASN A 277 24.44 -16.87 59.19
N LYS A 278 24.63 -17.22 60.46
CA LYS A 278 25.90 -17.11 61.19
C LYS A 278 26.98 -17.89 60.46
N VAL A 279 28.08 -17.20 60.17
CA VAL A 279 29.41 -17.77 60.00
C VAL A 279 29.88 -18.29 61.37
N ILE A 280 30.54 -19.46 61.42
CA ILE A 280 31.84 -19.71 62.10
C ILE A 280 32.27 -21.20 61.97
N ILE A 281 33.37 -21.50 61.25
CA ILE A 281 34.72 -22.03 61.65
C ILE A 281 34.66 -23.44 62.33
N PHE A 282 35.38 -24.52 61.97
CA PHE A 282 36.69 -24.80 61.33
C PHE A 282 36.59 -25.93 60.31
#